data_AF-A0A937ZXM1-F1
#
_entry.id   AF-A0A937ZXM1-F1
#
_cell.length_a   1.000
_cell.length_b   1.000
_cell.length_c   1.000
_cell.angle_alpha   90.00
_cell.angle_beta   90.00
_cell.angle_gamma   90.00
#
_symmetry.space_group_name_H-M   'P 1'
#
loop_
_entity.id
_entity.type
_entity.pdbx_description
1 polymer ?
#
loop_
_entity_poly.entity_id
_entity_poly.type
_entity_poly.pdbx_seq_one_letter_code
_entity_poly.pdbx_strand_id
1 'polypeptide(L)' 'RRLDHLWASPELAGQSRAHRFVEDTRRWEQPSDHVPLITEFDL' A
#
# COMPACT_ATOMS: atom_id res chain seq x y z
N ARG A 1 13.33 3.42 5.89
CA ARG A 1 12.77 4.70 5.36
C ARG A 1 11.56 4.33 4.50
N ARG A 2 10.46 5.10 4.54
CA ARG A 2 9.23 4.81 3.78
C ARG A 2 9.19 5.73 2.55
N LEU A 3 9.40 5.15 1.36
CA LEU A 3 9.57 5.90 0.11
C LEU A 3 8.40 5.70 -0.87
N ASP A 4 7.69 4.58 -0.74
CA ASP A 4 6.49 4.29 -1.53
C ASP A 4 5.27 4.99 -0.92
N HIS A 5 4.48 5.65 -1.77
CA HIS A 5 3.32 6.44 -1.38
C HIS A 5 2.17 6.18 -2.35
N LEU A 6 0.94 6.30 -1.83
CA LEU A 6 -0.28 6.37 -2.62
C LEU A 6 -0.94 7.73 -2.38
N TRP A 7 -1.18 8.47 -3.45
CA TRP A 7 -1.93 9.72 -3.43
C TRP A 7 -3.22 9.56 -4.22
N ALA A 8 -4.30 10.20 -3.75
CA ALA A 8 -5.62 10.15 -4.35
C ALA A 8 -6.24 11.56 -4.37
N SER A 9 -7.17 11.81 -5.31
CA SER A 9 -7.99 13.02 -5.29
C SER A 9 -8.85 13.05 -4.02
N PRO A 10 -9.34 14.23 -3.58
CA PRO A 10 -10.16 14.32 -2.36
C PRO A 10 -11.40 13.41 -2.38
N GLU A 11 -12.04 13.29 -3.55
CA GLU A 11 -13.22 12.43 -3.75
C GLU A 11 -12.91 10.94 -3.56
N LEU A 12 -11.79 10.47 -4.10
CA LEU A 12 -11.37 9.07 -3.95
C LEU A 12 -10.77 8.80 -2.57
N ALA A 13 -10.03 9.77 -2.01
CA ALA A 13 -9.45 9.66 -0.67
C ALA A 13 -10.53 9.47 0.39
N GLY A 14 -11.69 10.14 0.23
CA GLY A 14 -12.85 9.96 1.11
C GLY A 14 -13.48 8.56 1.07
N GLN A 15 -13.21 7.78 0.01
CA GLN A 15 -13.68 6.40 -0.14
C GLN A 15 -12.67 5.37 0.38
N SER A 16 -11.48 5.80 0.85
CA SER A 16 -10.46 4.87 1.34
C SER A 16 -10.88 4.25 2.67
N ARG A 17 -10.96 2.92 2.68
CA ARG A 17 -11.35 2.13 3.86
C ARG A 17 -10.17 1.51 4.60
N ALA A 18 -9.15 1.08 3.87
CA ALA A 18 -7.98 0.45 4.46
C ALA A 18 -6.71 0.82 3.70
N HIS A 19 -5.60 0.94 4.42
CA HIS A 19 -4.28 1.11 3.85
C HIS A 19 -3.27 0.29 4.65
N ARG A 20 -2.57 -0.65 4.00
CA ARG A 20 -1.63 -1.55 4.69
C ARG A 20 -0.36 -1.83 3.88
N PHE A 21 0.67 -2.21 4.61
CA PHE A 21 1.92 -2.76 4.10
C PHE A 21 1.86 -4.28 4.19
N VAL A 22 2.42 -4.98 3.21
CA VAL A 22 2.56 -6.43 3.26
C VAL A 22 4.02 -6.78 3.52
N GLU A 23 4.49 -6.58 4.76
CA GLU A 23 5.92 -6.71 5.11
C GLU A 23 6.43 -8.15 5.00
N ASP A 24 5.55 -9.15 5.14
CA ASP A 24 5.92 -10.56 5.07
C ASP A 24 6.48 -10.97 3.70
N THR A 25 6.21 -10.20 2.64
CA THR A 25 6.83 -10.46 1.32
C THR A 25 8.34 -10.29 1.34
N ARG A 26 8.90 -9.56 2.30
CA ARG A 26 10.36 -9.44 2.51
C ARG A 26 10.99 -10.72 3.04
N ARG A 27 10.18 -11.69 3.48
CA ARG A 27 10.64 -13.01 3.96
C ARG A 27 10.64 -14.08 2.88
N TRP A 28 10.15 -13.77 1.68
CA TRP A 28 10.10 -14.73 0.57
C TRP A 28 11.51 -15.03 0.05
N GLU A 29 11.64 -16.13 -0.69
CA GLU A 29 12.88 -16.41 -1.42
C GLU A 29 13.06 -15.37 -2.54
N GLN A 30 14.24 -14.73 -2.57
CA GLN A 30 14.57 -13.64 -3.51
C GLN A 30 13.54 -12.49 -3.51
N PRO A 31 13.36 -11.77 -2.39
CA PRO A 31 12.35 -10.73 -2.30
C PRO A 31 12.79 -9.44 -3.00
N SER A 32 11.83 -8.69 -3.57
CA SER A 32 12.05 -7.29 -3.95
C SER A 32 12.46 -6.48 -2.73
N ASP A 33 13.33 -5.49 -2.92
CA ASP A 33 13.76 -4.50 -1.93
C ASP A 33 12.64 -3.58 -1.41
N HIS A 34 11.47 -3.58 -2.06
CA HIS A 34 10.26 -2.85 -1.64
C HIS A 34 9.21 -3.79 -1.02
N VAL A 35 8.25 -3.22 -0.29
CA VAL A 35 7.04 -3.92 0.21
C VAL A 35 5.80 -3.44 -0.54
N PRO A 36 4.81 -4.32 -0.81
CA PRO A 36 3.54 -3.87 -1.38
C PRO A 36 2.78 -2.91 -0.46
N LEU A 37 2.22 -1.87 -1.06
CA LEU A 37 1.23 -0.98 -0.45
C LEU A 37 -0.14 -1.34 -1.03
N ILE A 38 -1.10 -1.63 -0.17
CA ILE A 38 -2.48 -1.94 -0.57
C ILE A 38 -3.39 -0.89 0.03
N THR A 39 -4.18 -0.23 -0.82
CA THR A 39 -5.28 0.65 -0.42
C THR A 39 -6.59 0.09 -0.95
N GLU A 40 -7.59 -0.01 -0.09
CA GLU A 40 -8.94 -0.44 -0.43
C GLU A 40 -9.88 0.77 -0.43
N PHE A 41 -10.84 0.76 -1.36
CA PHE A 41 -11.84 1.82 -1.54
C PHE A 41 -13.25 1.21 -1.55
N ASP A 42 -14.21 1.89 -0.93
CA ASP A 42 -15.64 1.57 -1.03
C ASP A 42 -16.25 2.39 -2.19
N LEU A 43 -16.39 1.76 -3.37
CA LEU A 43 -16.90 2.37 -4.62
C LEU A 43 -18.39 2.08 -4.86
#